data_AF-A0A3D2J7H0-F1
#
_entry.id   AF-A0A3D2J7H0-F1
#
_cell.length_a   1.000
_cell.length_b   1.000
_cell.length_c   1.000
_cell.angle_alpha   90.00
_cell.angle_beta   90.00
_cell.angle_gamma   90.00
#
_symmetry.space_group_name_H-M   'P 1'
#
loop_
_entity.id
_entity.type
_entity.pdbx_description
1 polymer ?
#
loop_
_entity_poly.entity_id
_entity_poly.type
_entity_poly.pdbx_seq_one_letter_code
_entity_poly.pdbx_strand_id
1 'polypeptide(L)'
;ESGNPTLIPVCYAFDGTYFYSPLDEKPKLVEGTQLRRVHNIQVRPQVSLLIDRYDDDWSHLGYILIHAHAQLIAPDHERHAPA
;
A
#
# COMPACT_ATOMS: atom_id res chain seq x y z
N GLU A 1 1.99 18.25 -2.74
CA GLU A 1 1.62 18.91 -1.46
C GLU A 1 2.77 18.79 -0.46
N SER A 2 2.74 19.55 0.63
CA SER A 2 3.86 19.96 1.53
C SER A 2 4.76 18.88 2.14
N GLY A 3 4.62 17.61 1.76
CA GLY A 3 5.38 16.47 2.28
C GLY A 3 4.84 15.88 3.56
N ASN A 4 3.61 16.23 3.92
CA ASN A 4 2.94 15.66 5.08
C ASN A 4 2.67 14.16 4.84
N PRO A 5 3.08 13.27 5.76
CA PRO A 5 2.81 11.85 5.64
C PRO A 5 1.31 11.57 5.74
N THR A 6 0.84 10.55 5.02
CA THR A 6 -0.53 10.02 5.13
C THR A 6 -0.44 8.55 5.48
N LEU A 7 -1.18 8.12 6.50
CA LEU A 7 -1.24 6.72 6.94
C LEU A 7 -2.63 6.17 6.66
N ILE A 8 -2.71 5.03 5.98
CA ILE A 8 -3.96 4.32 5.69
C ILE A 8 -3.77 2.83 5.94
N PRO A 9 -4.74 2.14 6.55
CA PRO A 9 -4.72 0.68 6.61
C PRO A 9 -4.98 0.11 5.21
N VAL A 10 -4.25 -0.95 4.88
CA VAL A 10 -4.41 -1.66 3.60
C VAL A 10 -4.45 -3.16 3.84
N CYS A 11 -5.25 -3.86 3.03
CA CYS A 11 -5.02 -5.29 2.81
C CYS A 11 -3.83 -5.44 1.86
N TYR A 12 -3.02 -6.47 2.06
CA TYR A 12 -1.91 -6.75 1.17
C TYR A 12 -1.75 -8.24 0.87
N ALA A 13 -1.08 -8.54 -0.24
CA ALA A 13 -0.55 -9.85 -0.59
C ALA A 13 0.96 -9.71 -0.88
N PHE A 14 1.74 -10.74 -0.57
CA PHE A 14 3.18 -10.80 -0.84
C PHE A 14 3.48 -12.03 -1.71
N ASP A 15 4.09 -11.82 -2.87
CA ASP A 15 4.42 -12.90 -3.83
C ASP A 15 5.85 -13.45 -3.68
N GLY A 16 6.58 -13.02 -2.65
CA GLY A 16 8.00 -13.32 -2.46
C GLY A 16 8.94 -12.20 -2.95
N THR A 17 8.44 -11.27 -3.77
CA THR A 17 9.22 -10.15 -4.31
C THR A 17 8.55 -8.80 -4.06
N TYR A 18 7.23 -8.71 -4.23
CA TYR A 18 6.44 -7.48 -4.17
C TYR A 18 5.28 -7.61 -3.20
N PHE A 19 4.97 -6.48 -2.54
CA PHE A 19 3.73 -6.29 -1.81
C PHE A 19 2.70 -5.63 -2.72
N TYR A 20 1.51 -6.22 -2.81
CA TYR A 20 0.38 -5.70 -3.57
C TYR A 20 -0.72 -5.26 -2.61
N SER A 21 -1.30 -4.09 -2.84
CA SER A 21 -2.51 -3.62 -2.15
C SER A 21 -3.56 -3.26 -3.20
N PRO A 22 -4.72 -3.91 -3.23
CA PRO A 22 -5.72 -3.64 -4.25
C PRO A 22 -6.39 -2.27 -4.05
N LEU A 23 -6.78 -1.65 -5.16
CA LEU A 23 -7.80 -0.61 -5.16
C LEU A 23 -9.15 -1.31 -5.37
N ASP A 24 -9.92 -1.51 -4.29
CA ASP A 24 -11.20 -2.21 -4.38
C ASP A 24 -12.19 -1.50 -5.32
N GLU A 25 -13.26 -2.18 -5.73
CA GLU A 25 -14.32 -1.62 -6.58
C GLU A 25 -15.48 -1.02 -5.77
N LYS A 26 -15.30 -0.78 -4.47
CA LYS A 26 -16.35 -0.12 -3.68
C LYS A 26 -16.68 1.25 -4.27
N PRO A 27 -17.95 1.71 -4.23
CA PRO A 27 -18.32 3.02 -4.76
C PRO A 27 -17.42 4.13 -4.21
N LYS A 28 -16.85 4.92 -5.12
CA LYS A 28 -15.97 6.07 -4.81
C LYS A 28 -16.52 7.31 -5.49
N LEU A 29 -16.28 8.47 -4.89
CA LEU A 29 -16.67 9.76 -5.47
C LEU A 29 -15.84 10.12 -6.72
N VAL A 30 -14.68 9.49 -6.87
CA VAL A 30 -13.72 9.73 -7.96
C VAL A 30 -13.19 8.41 -8.47
N GLU A 31 -12.63 8.44 -9.68
CA GLU A 31 -11.94 7.30 -10.28
C GLU A 31 -10.77 6.84 -9.40
N GLY A 32 -10.41 5.56 -9.46
CA GLY A 32 -9.32 4.98 -8.66
C GLY A 32 -8.00 5.73 -8.81
N THR A 33 -7.70 6.19 -10.04
CA THR A 33 -6.51 6.99 -10.38
C THR A 33 -6.50 8.38 -9.73
N GLN A 34 -7.65 8.90 -9.34
CA GLN A 34 -7.84 10.21 -8.73
C GLN A 34 -7.90 10.16 -7.20
N LEU A 35 -7.84 8.96 -6.60
CA LEU A 35 -7.75 8.82 -5.15
C LEU A 35 -6.50 9.51 -4.62
N ARG A 36 -6.62 10.22 -3.50
CA ARG A 36 -5.50 10.92 -2.86
C ARG A 36 -4.28 10.02 -2.63
N ARG A 37 -4.47 8.77 -2.22
CA ARG A 37 -3.38 7.79 -2.04
C ARG A 37 -2.63 7.48 -3.33
N VAL A 38 -3.35 7.37 -4.45
CA VAL A 38 -2.76 7.08 -5.76
C VAL A 38 -2.01 8.31 -6.26
N HIS A 39 -2.63 9.48 -6.16
CA HIS A 39 -1.97 10.75 -6.50
C HIS A 39 -0.68 10.95 -5.69
N ASN A 40 -0.71 10.71 -4.38
CA ASN A 40 0.48 10.82 -3.53
C ASN A 40 1.61 9.90 -4.00
N ILE A 41 1.31 8.63 -4.30
CA ILE A 41 2.29 7.65 -4.80
C ILE A 41 2.86 8.07 -6.17
N GLN A 42 2.01 8.54 -7.08
CA GLN A 42 2.45 8.98 -8.41
C GLN A 42 3.38 10.20 -8.36
N VAL A 43 3.13 11.14 -7.44
CA VAL A 43 3.98 12.33 -7.26
C VAL A 43 5.24 12.01 -6.45
N ARG A 44 5.15 11.11 -5.46
CA ARG A 44 6.24 10.69 -4.57
C ARG A 44 6.16 9.19 -4.29
N PRO A 45 6.92 8.35 -5.02
CA PRO A 45 6.80 6.90 -4.92
C PRO A 45 7.42 6.32 -3.64
N GLN A 46 8.19 7.09 -2.88
CA GLN A 46 8.79 6.64 -1.62
C GLN A 46 7.69 6.40 -0.58
N VAL A 47 7.51 5.14 -0.18
CA VAL A 47 6.51 4.73 0.82
C VAL A 47 7.15 3.92 1.93
N SER A 48 6.39 3.69 3.00
CA SER A 48 6.72 2.70 4.00
C SER A 48 5.50 1.85 4.34
N LEU A 49 5.69 0.54 4.47
CA LEU A 49 4.68 -0.41 4.93
C LEU A 49 5.09 -0.92 6.30
N LEU A 50 4.23 -0.71 7.29
CA LEU A 50 4.38 -1.24 8.64
C LEU A 50 3.45 -2.44 8.81
N ILE A 51 4.02 -3.56 9.22
CA ILE A 51 3.27 -4.75 9.64
C ILE A 51 3.68 -5.01 11.08
N ASP A 52 2.75 -4.84 12.01
CA ASP A 52 3.01 -5.01 13.43
C ASP A 52 2.25 -6.19 14.02
N ARG A 53 2.79 -6.71 15.11
CA ARG A 53 2.14 -7.63 16.03
C ARG A 53 2.10 -6.97 17.39
N TYR A 54 0.90 -6.55 17.78
CA TYR A 54 0.61 -6.21 19.16
C TYR A 54 0.28 -7.48 19.97
N ASP A 55 0.71 -7.51 21.22
CA ASP A 55 0.45 -8.56 22.21
C ASP A 55 0.49 -7.92 23.60
N ASP A 56 -0.38 -8.36 24.52
CA ASP A 56 -0.40 -7.82 25.89
C ASP A 56 0.83 -8.27 26.68
N ASP A 57 1.43 -9.42 26.32
CA ASP A 57 2.78 -9.78 26.77
C ASP A 57 3.81 -9.03 25.91
N TRP A 58 4.47 -8.04 26.51
CA TRP A 58 5.41 -7.17 25.79
C TRP A 58 6.62 -7.91 25.23
N SER A 59 6.94 -9.11 25.72
CA SER A 59 8.01 -9.94 25.15
C SER A 59 7.67 -10.52 23.78
N HIS A 60 6.39 -10.52 23.38
CA HIS A 60 5.90 -10.98 22.08
C HIS A 60 5.65 -9.87 21.05
N LEU A 61 5.88 -8.61 21.42
CA LEU A 61 5.75 -7.49 20.49
C LEU A 61 6.76 -7.59 19.35
N GLY A 62 6.36 -7.18 18.16
CA GLY A 62 7.25 -7.14 17.01
C GLY A 62 6.68 -6.35 15.85
N TYR A 63 7.55 -5.93 14.94
CA TYR A 63 7.13 -5.29 13.70
C TYR A 63 8.14 -5.51 12.58
N ILE A 64 7.67 -5.34 11.36
CA ILE A 64 8.48 -5.21 10.15
C ILE A 64 8.16 -3.85 9.54
N LEU A 65 9.20 -3.03 9.34
CA LEU A 65 9.11 -1.76 8.63
C LEU A 65 9.83 -1.90 7.29
N ILE A 66 9.07 -1.74 6.22
CA ILE A 66 9.56 -1.89 4.85
C ILE A 66 9.60 -0.50 4.21
N HIS A 67 10.78 -0.07 3.76
CA HIS A 67 10.93 1.10 2.91
C HIS A 67 10.96 0.67 1.45
N ALA A 68 10.11 1.24 0.63
CA ALA A 68 9.93 0.79 -0.75
C ALA A 68 9.55 1.95 -1.69
N HIS A 69 9.59 1.64 -2.98
CA HIS A 69 8.97 2.45 -4.02
C HIS A 69 7.64 1.81 -4.44
N ALA A 70 6.55 2.56 -4.33
CA ALA A 70 5.24 2.14 -4.81
C ALA A 70 4.97 2.66 -6.23
N GLN A 71 4.17 1.92 -6.97
CA GLN A 71 3.68 2.29 -8.29
C GLN A 71 2.24 1.81 -8.46
N LEU A 72 1.47 2.53 -9.27
CA LEU A 72 0.16 2.07 -9.69
C LEU A 72 0.34 1.01 -10.78
N ILE A 73 -0.22 -0.18 -10.56
CA ILE A 73 -0.25 -1.25 -11.56
C ILE A 73 -1.61 -1.20 -12.27
N ALA A 74 -1.59 -1.03 -13.60
CA ALA A 74 -2.79 -1.05 -14.41
C ALA A 74 -3.27 -2.50 -14.66
N PRO A 75 -4.56 -2.74 -14.92
CA PRO A 75 -5.11 -4.09 -15.12
C PRO A 75 -4.47 -4.90 -16.26
N ASP A 76 -3.89 -4.22 -17.25
CA ASP A 76 -3.21 -4.80 -18.41
C ASP A 76 -1.71 -5.07 -18.18
N HIS A 77 -1.17 -4.68 -17.02
CA HIS A 77 0.23 -4.93 -16.69
C HIS A 77 0.45 -6.42 -16.36
N GLU A 78 1.57 -7.00 -16.82
CA GLU A 78 1.97 -8.41 -16.52
C GLU A 78 1.94 -8.81 -15.03
N ARG A 79 2.15 -7.85 -14.10
CA ARG A 79 2.10 -8.09 -12.65
C ARG A 79 0.68 -8.03 -12.08
N HIS A 80 -0.30 -7.60 -12.89
CA HIS A 80 -1.73 -7.72 -12.61
C HIS A 80 -2.29 -9.00 -13.23
N ALA A 81 -1.53 -10.10 -13.14
CA ALA A 81 -2.00 -11.39 -13.59
C ALA A 81 -3.21 -11.83 -12.74
N PRO A 82 -4.21 -12.51 -13.34
CA PRO A 82 -5.26 -13.16 -12.57
C PRO A 82 -4.62 -14.16 -11.60
N ALA A 83 -5.16 -14.20 -10.37
CA ALA A 83 -4.76 -15.12 -9.32
C ALA A 83 -5.02 -16.58 -9.68
#